data_AF-A0A6J4GZW8-F1
#
_entry.id   AF-A0A6J4GZW8-F1
#
_cell.length_a   1.000
_cell.length_b   1.000
_cell.length_c   1.000
_cell.angle_alpha   90.00
_cell.angle_beta   90.00
_cell.angle_gamma   90.00
#
_symmetry.space_group_name_H-M   'P 1'
#
loop_
_entity.id
_entity.type
_entity.pdbx_description
1 polymer ?
#
loop_
_entity_poly.entity_id
_entity_poly.type
_entity_poly.pdbx_seq_one_letter_code
_entity_poly.pdbx_strand_id
1 'polypeptide(L)'
;MFTKLFFKTALCLGLILVMQQNCLAQAKTKDELKAEREVLKSEMKSKDAEERKAKLEKLSAPKTSGISSVDGLASNSTEMLTSTKEINVLVPEMYKRTVGESVDGVADVTVKKPTLDELNALGLNISKQIKTVSDASATVATASTDLKSAGMMQAPKGAKSLSYSKDVLALVLPELNLNLKVVNNLISTLKSSGNY
;
A
#
# COMPACT_ATOMS: atom_id res chain seq x y z
N MET A 1 28.83 49.77 26.10
CA MET A 1 29.18 48.45 25.51
C MET A 1 28.20 47.33 25.89
N PHE A 2 27.42 47.46 26.98
CA PHE A 2 26.50 46.41 27.46
C PHE A 2 25.14 46.29 26.72
N THR A 3 24.66 47.34 26.05
CA THR A 3 23.34 47.33 25.38
C THR A 3 23.32 46.57 24.04
N LYS A 4 24.46 46.41 23.37
CA LYS A 4 24.55 45.65 22.10
C LYS A 4 24.65 44.13 22.30
N LEU A 5 25.01 43.68 23.50
CA LEU A 5 25.15 42.25 23.80
C LEU A 5 23.77 41.60 24.03
N PHE A 6 22.88 42.27 24.77
CA PHE A 6 21.53 41.76 25.05
C PHE A 6 20.64 41.63 23.81
N PHE A 7 20.79 42.52 22.82
CA PHE A 7 19.97 42.46 21.59
C PHE A 7 20.35 41.27 20.69
N LYS A 8 21.61 40.83 20.69
CA LYS A 8 22.04 39.67 19.91
C LYS A 8 21.62 38.35 20.57
N THR A 9 21.65 38.27 21.90
CA THR A 9 21.23 37.06 22.62
C THR A 9 19.71 36.85 22.57
N ALA A 10 18.93 37.93 22.64
CA ALA A 10 17.46 37.85 22.51
C ALA A 10 17.01 37.47 21.08
N LEU A 11 17.72 37.94 20.05
CA LEU A 11 17.42 37.58 18.65
C LEU A 11 17.77 36.11 18.35
N CYS A 12 18.86 35.59 18.92
CA CYS A 12 19.21 34.16 18.78
C CYS A 12 18.24 33.24 19.54
N LEU A 13 17.76 33.63 20.73
CA LEU A 13 16.75 32.85 21.46
C LEU A 13 15.38 32.86 20.77
N GLY A 14 14.98 33.97 20.14
CA GLY A 14 13.74 34.07 19.35
C GLY A 14 13.77 33.23 18.08
N LEU A 15 14.91 33.15 17.39
CA LEU A 15 15.06 32.32 16.18
C LEU A 15 15.15 30.82 16.48
N ILE A 16 15.72 30.44 17.63
CA ILE A 16 15.77 29.03 18.05
C ILE A 16 14.36 28.55 18.47
N LEU A 17 13.53 29.40 19.06
CA LEU A 17 12.13 29.06 19.40
C LEU A 17 11.21 28.91 18.18
N VAL A 18 11.51 29.61 17.07
CA VAL A 18 10.74 29.46 15.81
C VAL A 18 11.21 28.26 14.98
N MET A 19 12.48 27.84 15.10
CA MET A 19 12.97 26.62 14.43
C MET A 19 12.71 25.33 15.21
N GLN A 20 12.52 25.38 16.53
CA GLN A 20 12.19 24.21 17.35
C GLN A 20 10.73 23.74 17.25
N GLN A 21 9.84 24.49 16.57
CA GLN A 21 8.46 24.03 16.34
C GLN A 21 8.31 23.06 15.15
N ASN A 22 9.36 22.83 14.36
CA ASN A 22 9.29 21.94 13.18
C ASN A 22 9.91 20.54 13.38
N CYS A 23 10.18 20.12 14.62
CA CYS A 23 10.63 18.76 14.95
C CYS A 23 9.64 18.01 15.86
N LEU A 24 8.37 18.43 15.87
CA LEU A 24 7.27 17.52 16.15
C LEU A 24 6.69 17.15 14.80
N ALA A 25 6.44 15.86 14.56
CA ALA A 25 5.65 15.43 13.41
C ALA A 25 4.26 16.08 13.53
N GLN A 26 4.11 17.30 13.00
CA GLN A 26 2.87 18.04 13.08
C GLN A 26 1.82 17.22 12.33
N ALA A 27 0.76 16.85 13.05
CA ALA A 27 -0.36 16.16 12.42
C ALA A 27 -0.85 17.01 11.24
N LYS A 28 -0.97 16.40 10.06
CA LYS A 28 -1.47 17.08 8.87
C LYS A 28 -2.78 17.77 9.19
N THR A 29 -2.92 19.00 8.72
CA THR A 29 -4.18 19.75 8.81
C THR A 29 -5.29 19.05 8.03
N LYS A 30 -6.54 19.38 8.33
CA LYS A 30 -7.70 18.82 7.61
C LYS A 30 -7.64 19.12 6.11
N ASP A 31 -7.15 20.30 5.73
CA ASP A 31 -7.04 20.72 4.34
C ASP A 31 -5.92 19.96 3.62
N GLU A 32 -4.77 19.74 4.26
CA GLU A 32 -3.69 18.90 3.71
C GLU A 32 -4.14 17.45 3.54
N LEU A 33 -4.90 16.90 4.50
CA LEU A 33 -5.45 15.55 4.40
C LEU A 33 -6.47 15.42 3.27
N LYS A 34 -7.29 16.45 3.06
CA LYS A 34 -8.23 16.50 1.94
C LYS A 34 -7.51 16.60 0.60
N ALA A 35 -6.50 17.47 0.49
CA ALA A 35 -5.70 17.62 -0.72
C ALA A 35 -4.96 16.33 -1.10
N GLU A 36 -4.32 15.67 -0.13
CA GLU A 36 -3.70 14.36 -0.32
C GLU A 36 -4.73 13.31 -0.77
N ARG A 37 -5.94 13.35 -0.20
CA ARG A 37 -7.01 12.43 -0.57
C ARG A 37 -7.45 12.60 -2.02
N GLU A 38 -7.57 13.82 -2.52
CA GLU A 38 -7.92 14.06 -3.93
C GLU A 38 -6.84 13.53 -4.88
N VAL A 39 -5.56 13.66 -4.50
CA VAL A 39 -4.44 13.06 -5.25
C VAL A 39 -4.56 11.54 -5.23
N LEU A 40 -4.80 10.93 -4.07
CA LEU A 40 -4.93 9.47 -3.94
C LEU A 40 -6.16 8.94 -4.69
N LYS A 41 -7.29 9.66 -4.64
CA LYS A 41 -8.49 9.35 -5.42
C LYS A 41 -8.17 9.35 -6.92
N SER A 42 -7.42 10.35 -7.38
CA SER A 42 -6.96 10.44 -8.77
C SER A 42 -5.98 9.32 -9.13
N GLU A 43 -5.05 8.95 -8.24
CA GLU A 43 -4.12 7.83 -8.43
C GLU A 43 -4.87 6.49 -8.52
N MET A 44 -5.89 6.27 -7.68
CA MET A 44 -6.75 5.08 -7.72
C MET A 44 -7.56 4.93 -9.01
N LYS A 45 -7.88 6.04 -9.67
CA LYS A 45 -8.59 6.09 -10.96
C LYS A 45 -7.66 6.33 -12.15
N SER A 46 -6.35 6.35 -11.90
CA SER A 46 -5.38 6.48 -12.99
C SER A 46 -5.48 5.27 -13.90
N LYS A 47 -5.26 5.49 -15.20
CA LYS A 47 -5.20 4.40 -16.19
C LYS A 47 -4.25 3.29 -15.75
N ASP A 48 -3.11 3.64 -15.18
CA ASP A 48 -2.12 2.66 -14.70
C ASP A 48 -2.65 1.79 -13.55
N ALA A 49 -3.40 2.37 -12.61
CA ALA A 49 -4.02 1.62 -11.52
C ALA A 49 -5.16 0.71 -12.02
N GLU A 50 -6.01 1.22 -12.91
CA GLU A 50 -7.10 0.44 -13.51
C GLU A 50 -6.57 -0.72 -14.36
N GLU A 51 -5.56 -0.48 -15.20
CA GLU A 51 -4.92 -1.53 -15.99
C GLU A 51 -4.24 -2.58 -15.11
N ARG A 52 -3.63 -2.16 -14.00
CA ARG A 52 -3.01 -3.08 -13.04
C ARG A 52 -4.05 -3.98 -12.38
N LYS A 53 -5.17 -3.41 -11.91
CA LYS A 53 -6.32 -4.19 -11.39
C LYS A 53 -6.86 -5.15 -12.44
N ALA A 54 -7.05 -4.69 -13.67
CA ALA A 54 -7.51 -5.55 -14.76
C ALA A 54 -6.53 -6.70 -15.08
N LYS A 55 -5.22 -6.46 -14.99
CA LYS A 55 -4.19 -7.51 -15.16
C LYS A 55 -4.23 -8.51 -14.01
N LEU A 56 -4.34 -8.04 -12.76
CA LEU A 56 -4.53 -8.90 -11.59
C LEU A 56 -5.76 -9.80 -11.74
N GLU A 57 -6.87 -9.28 -12.29
CA GLU A 57 -8.07 -10.09 -12.51
C GLU A 57 -7.89 -11.22 -13.53
N LYS A 58 -7.05 -11.01 -14.54
CA LYS A 58 -6.81 -11.98 -15.62
C LYS A 58 -5.77 -13.04 -15.27
N LEU A 59 -4.96 -12.80 -14.24
CA LEU A 59 -3.97 -13.77 -13.80
C LEU A 59 -4.65 -15.01 -13.21
N SER A 60 -4.22 -16.17 -13.69
CA SER A 60 -4.73 -17.47 -13.26
C SER A 60 -3.56 -18.37 -12.86
N ALA A 61 -3.77 -19.09 -11.76
CA ALA A 61 -2.76 -19.98 -11.22
C ALA A 61 -2.42 -21.08 -12.23
N PRO A 62 -1.13 -21.31 -12.53
CA PRO A 62 -0.71 -22.40 -13.39
C PRO A 62 -0.83 -23.74 -12.66
N LYS A 63 -0.82 -24.83 -13.44
CA LYS A 63 -0.69 -26.18 -12.88
C LYS A 63 0.71 -26.36 -12.30
N THR A 64 0.82 -27.22 -11.28
CA THR A 64 2.11 -27.56 -10.67
C THR A 64 3.12 -28.04 -11.72
N SER A 65 4.35 -27.58 -11.54
CA SER A 65 5.49 -27.90 -12.39
C SER A 65 6.25 -29.15 -11.94
N GLY A 66 6.12 -29.51 -10.66
CA GLY A 66 6.90 -30.56 -10.01
C GLY A 66 8.27 -30.08 -9.53
N ILE A 67 8.55 -28.77 -9.60
CA ILE A 67 9.77 -28.15 -9.04
C ILE A 67 9.34 -27.43 -7.77
N SER A 68 9.69 -27.96 -6.60
CA SER A 68 9.13 -27.53 -5.31
C SER A 68 9.28 -26.04 -5.01
N SER A 69 10.42 -25.43 -5.34
CA SER A 69 10.65 -23.99 -5.14
C SER A 69 9.79 -23.12 -6.05
N VAL A 70 9.57 -23.54 -7.29
CA VAL A 70 8.71 -22.85 -8.26
C VAL A 70 7.24 -23.02 -7.87
N ASP A 71 6.84 -24.23 -7.47
CA ASP A 71 5.46 -24.53 -7.08
C ASP A 71 5.08 -23.83 -5.77
N GLY A 72 5.98 -23.80 -4.79
CA GLY A 72 5.79 -23.04 -3.56
C GLY A 72 5.68 -21.54 -3.82
N LEU A 73 6.53 -20.99 -4.68
CA LEU A 73 6.44 -19.58 -5.08
C LEU A 73 5.11 -19.28 -5.79
N ALA A 74 4.66 -20.13 -6.71
CA ALA A 74 3.39 -19.96 -7.40
C ALA A 74 2.17 -20.07 -6.45
N SER A 75 2.23 -20.94 -5.45
CA SER A 75 1.20 -21.03 -4.40
C SER A 75 1.14 -19.73 -3.60
N ASN A 76 2.27 -19.26 -3.08
CA ASN A 76 2.36 -18.01 -2.32
C ASN A 76 1.89 -16.81 -3.16
N SER A 77 2.29 -16.75 -4.45
CA SER A 77 1.80 -15.73 -5.39
C SER A 77 0.27 -15.79 -5.55
N THR A 78 -0.34 -16.97 -5.58
CA THR A 78 -1.79 -17.11 -5.69
C THR A 78 -2.52 -16.61 -4.44
N GLU A 79 -1.98 -16.87 -3.25
CA GLU A 79 -2.50 -16.33 -2.00
C GLU A 79 -2.40 -14.80 -1.95
N MET A 80 -1.24 -14.25 -2.32
CA MET A 80 -1.03 -12.80 -2.41
C MET A 80 -1.97 -12.14 -3.43
N LEU A 81 -2.16 -12.77 -4.59
CA LEU A 81 -3.10 -12.30 -5.61
C LEU A 81 -4.53 -12.26 -5.05
N THR A 82 -4.97 -13.35 -4.42
CA THR A 82 -6.31 -13.45 -3.83
C THR A 82 -6.55 -12.38 -2.79
N SER A 83 -5.63 -12.22 -1.84
CA SER A 83 -5.80 -11.23 -0.79
C SER A 83 -5.70 -9.78 -1.31
N THR A 84 -4.89 -9.53 -2.33
CA THR A 84 -4.85 -8.22 -2.99
C THR A 84 -6.17 -7.87 -3.66
N LYS A 85 -6.84 -8.86 -4.29
CA LYS A 85 -8.17 -8.65 -4.88
C LYS A 85 -9.22 -8.30 -3.81
N GLU A 86 -9.17 -8.97 -2.66
CA GLU A 86 -10.05 -8.65 -1.53
C GLU A 86 -9.81 -7.23 -1.00
N ILE A 87 -8.54 -6.83 -0.85
CA ILE A 87 -8.16 -5.47 -0.46
C ILE A 87 -8.65 -4.44 -1.48
N ASN A 88 -8.57 -4.74 -2.78
CA ASN A 88 -9.03 -3.86 -3.85
C ASN A 88 -10.55 -3.61 -3.82
N VAL A 89 -11.33 -4.48 -3.18
CA VAL A 89 -12.75 -4.26 -2.90
C VAL A 89 -12.94 -3.50 -1.58
N LEU A 90 -12.20 -3.88 -0.55
CA LEU A 90 -12.37 -3.35 0.80
C LEU A 90 -11.90 -1.89 0.95
N VAL A 91 -10.81 -1.48 0.31
CA VAL A 91 -10.26 -0.12 0.43
C VAL A 91 -11.22 0.94 -0.13
N PRO A 92 -11.81 0.79 -1.32
CA PRO A 92 -12.87 1.69 -1.80
C PRO A 92 -14.09 1.76 -0.88
N GLU A 93 -14.47 0.65 -0.23
CA GLU A 93 -15.56 0.64 0.74
C GLU A 93 -15.21 1.45 1.99
N MET A 94 -14.01 1.25 2.55
CA MET A 94 -13.50 2.01 3.70
C MET A 94 -13.35 3.50 3.38
N TYR A 95 -12.93 3.83 2.16
CA TYR A 95 -12.91 5.19 1.65
C TYR A 95 -14.31 5.79 1.70
N LYS A 96 -15.30 5.12 1.09
CA LYS A 96 -16.69 5.58 1.06
C LYS A 96 -17.24 5.81 2.47
N ARG A 97 -17.05 4.84 3.37
CA ARG A 97 -17.53 4.93 4.76
C ARG A 97 -16.85 6.04 5.56
N THR A 98 -15.60 6.38 5.25
CA THR A 98 -14.86 7.44 5.96
C THR A 98 -15.24 8.83 5.44
N VAL A 99 -15.36 8.97 4.12
CA VAL A 99 -15.54 10.26 3.44
C VAL A 99 -17.02 10.63 3.25
N GLY A 100 -17.90 9.63 3.18
CA GLY A 100 -19.30 9.81 2.78
C GLY A 100 -19.48 9.96 1.27
N GLU A 101 -18.49 9.57 0.48
CA GLU A 101 -18.49 9.63 -0.99
C GLU A 101 -17.66 8.49 -1.56
N SER A 102 -18.16 7.83 -2.62
CA SER A 102 -17.40 6.81 -3.32
C SER A 102 -16.17 7.39 -4.02
N VAL A 103 -15.23 6.52 -4.42
CA VAL A 103 -14.07 6.92 -5.25
C VAL A 103 -14.54 7.55 -6.58
N ASP A 104 -15.75 7.22 -7.05
CA ASP A 104 -16.37 7.79 -8.25
C ASP A 104 -17.12 9.10 -8.05
N GLY A 105 -17.18 9.62 -6.82
CA GLY A 105 -17.89 10.88 -6.53
C GLY A 105 -19.37 10.71 -6.16
N VAL A 106 -19.83 9.48 -5.91
CA VAL A 106 -21.22 9.24 -5.50
C VAL A 106 -21.34 9.43 -3.99
N ALA A 107 -22.05 10.46 -3.55
CA ALA A 107 -22.29 10.75 -2.15
C ALA A 107 -23.18 9.68 -1.48
N ASP A 108 -22.79 9.25 -0.29
CA ASP A 108 -23.52 8.31 0.56
C ASP A 108 -23.14 8.57 2.02
N VAL A 109 -23.93 9.41 2.70
CA VAL A 109 -23.71 9.81 4.09
C VAL A 109 -24.44 8.92 5.10
N THR A 110 -25.10 7.86 4.61
CA THR A 110 -25.93 6.97 5.45
C THR A 110 -25.16 5.76 5.96
N VAL A 111 -23.96 5.51 5.41
CA VAL A 111 -23.12 4.38 5.80
C VAL A 111 -22.41 4.60 7.13
N LYS A 112 -22.32 3.54 7.92
CA LYS A 112 -21.60 3.54 9.19
C LYS A 112 -20.11 3.82 8.94
N LYS A 113 -19.59 4.88 9.56
CA LYS A 113 -18.16 5.19 9.56
C LYS A 113 -17.35 4.01 10.11
N PRO A 114 -16.16 3.72 9.56
CA PRO A 114 -15.29 2.72 10.14
C PRO A 114 -14.72 3.23 11.47
N THR A 115 -14.44 2.30 12.36
CA THR A 115 -13.68 2.53 13.58
C THR A 115 -12.19 2.69 13.24
N LEU A 116 -11.44 3.30 14.16
CA LEU A 116 -10.00 3.43 14.02
C LEU A 116 -9.32 2.04 14.03
N ASP A 117 -9.85 1.10 14.80
CA ASP A 117 -9.34 -0.28 14.87
C ASP A 117 -9.55 -1.04 13.56
N GLU A 118 -10.70 -0.90 12.90
CA GLU A 118 -10.95 -1.47 11.57
C GLU A 118 -9.89 -0.99 10.56
N LEU A 119 -9.62 0.31 10.52
CA LEU A 119 -8.64 0.87 9.58
C LEU A 119 -7.19 0.50 9.95
N ASN A 120 -6.84 0.49 11.24
CA ASN A 120 -5.52 0.07 11.69
C ASN A 120 -5.28 -1.41 11.37
N ALA A 121 -6.26 -2.28 11.61
CA ALA A 121 -6.18 -3.70 11.27
C ALA A 121 -5.96 -3.91 9.77
N LEU A 122 -6.68 -3.15 8.93
CA LEU A 122 -6.50 -3.17 7.49
C LEU A 122 -5.10 -2.68 7.08
N GLY A 123 -4.63 -1.55 7.62
CA GLY A 123 -3.30 -1.03 7.35
C GLY A 123 -2.18 -1.99 7.76
N LEU A 124 -2.33 -2.67 8.90
CA LEU A 124 -1.42 -3.73 9.35
C LEU A 124 -1.45 -4.95 8.43
N ASN A 125 -2.63 -5.38 7.98
CA ASN A 125 -2.77 -6.47 7.02
C ASN A 125 -2.04 -6.15 5.71
N ILE A 126 -2.29 -4.98 5.12
CA ILE A 126 -1.63 -4.53 3.89
C ILE A 126 -0.11 -4.48 4.08
N SER A 127 0.36 -3.94 5.21
CA SER A 127 1.80 -3.86 5.51
C SER A 127 2.45 -5.25 5.63
N LYS A 128 1.76 -6.21 6.25
CA LYS A 128 2.21 -7.61 6.31
C LYS A 128 2.30 -8.22 4.91
N GLN A 129 1.31 -7.98 4.05
CA GLN A 129 1.34 -8.47 2.67
C GLN A 129 2.46 -7.86 1.83
N ILE A 130 2.74 -6.56 1.98
CA ILE A 130 3.90 -5.92 1.33
C ILE A 130 5.20 -6.61 1.74
N LYS A 131 5.34 -6.96 3.03
CA LYS A 131 6.48 -7.74 3.51
C LYS A 131 6.51 -9.14 2.89
N THR A 132 5.39 -9.86 2.85
CA THR A 132 5.28 -11.17 2.19
C THR A 132 5.70 -11.12 0.72
N VAL A 133 5.31 -10.08 -0.02
CA VAL A 133 5.70 -9.87 -1.42
C VAL A 133 7.20 -9.64 -1.55
N SER A 134 7.78 -8.86 -0.63
CA SER A 134 9.23 -8.61 -0.60
C SER A 134 10.02 -9.89 -0.30
N ASP A 135 9.58 -10.66 0.69
CA ASP A 135 10.19 -11.93 1.08
C ASP A 135 10.07 -12.96 -0.07
N ALA A 136 8.91 -13.05 -0.72
CA ALA A 136 8.70 -13.90 -1.89
C ALA A 136 9.57 -13.46 -3.09
N SER A 137 9.74 -12.16 -3.32
CA SER A 137 10.60 -11.63 -4.38
C SER A 137 12.06 -12.06 -4.21
N ALA A 138 12.54 -12.19 -2.97
CA ALA A 138 13.88 -12.72 -2.70
C ALA A 138 14.04 -14.20 -3.10
N THR A 139 12.96 -14.99 -3.08
CA THR A 139 12.99 -16.42 -3.44
C THR A 139 12.96 -16.68 -4.96
N VAL A 140 12.68 -15.65 -5.77
CA VAL A 140 12.62 -15.75 -7.24
C VAL A 140 13.96 -16.23 -7.83
N ALA A 141 15.09 -15.81 -7.25
CA ALA A 141 16.41 -16.23 -7.70
C ALA A 141 16.63 -17.73 -7.49
N THR A 142 16.23 -18.26 -6.33
CA THR A 142 16.29 -19.70 -6.02
C THR A 142 15.40 -20.50 -6.98
N ALA A 143 14.13 -20.10 -7.12
CA ALA A 143 13.21 -20.75 -8.06
C ALA A 143 13.72 -20.72 -9.51
N SER A 144 14.38 -19.63 -9.92
CA SER A 144 15.00 -19.51 -11.24
C SER A 144 16.21 -20.44 -11.42
N THR A 145 16.99 -20.66 -10.37
CA THR A 145 18.13 -21.60 -10.39
C THR A 145 17.65 -23.04 -10.47
N ASP A 146 16.71 -23.43 -9.62
CA ASP A 146 16.17 -24.80 -9.62
C ASP A 146 15.48 -25.14 -10.95
N LEU A 147 14.83 -24.15 -11.58
CA LEU A 147 14.26 -24.30 -12.92
C LEU A 147 15.31 -24.66 -13.97
N LYS A 148 16.54 -24.12 -13.89
CA LYS A 148 17.62 -24.44 -14.85
C LYS A 148 18.10 -25.88 -14.73
N SER A 149 17.98 -26.47 -13.55
CA SER A 149 18.34 -27.86 -13.27
C SER A 149 17.18 -28.84 -13.46
N ALA A 150 16.00 -28.35 -13.84
CA ALA A 150 14.81 -29.19 -14.00
C ALA A 150 14.87 -30.09 -15.24
N GLY A 151 14.24 -31.26 -15.15
CA GLY A 151 14.15 -32.18 -16.28
C GLY A 151 13.32 -31.63 -17.45
N MET A 152 13.52 -32.17 -18.66
CA MET A 152 12.85 -31.70 -19.89
C MET A 152 11.32 -31.64 -19.80
N MET A 153 10.68 -32.51 -19.00
CA MET A 153 9.23 -32.50 -18.82
C MET A 153 8.73 -31.43 -17.82
N GLN A 154 9.57 -31.01 -16.88
CA GLN A 154 9.23 -30.05 -15.83
C GLN A 154 9.53 -28.61 -16.26
N ALA A 155 10.62 -28.40 -17.00
CA ALA A 155 11.11 -27.07 -17.37
C ALA A 155 10.04 -26.16 -18.04
N PRO A 156 9.21 -26.63 -19.00
CA PRO A 156 8.18 -25.77 -19.60
C PRO A 156 7.08 -25.35 -18.61
N LYS A 157 6.68 -26.24 -17.69
CA LYS A 157 5.68 -25.93 -16.66
C LYS A 157 6.25 -25.01 -15.58
N GLY A 158 7.51 -25.23 -15.22
CA GLY A 158 8.24 -24.40 -14.27
C GLY A 158 8.45 -22.99 -14.79
N ALA A 159 8.80 -22.83 -16.07
CA ALA A 159 8.93 -21.51 -16.69
C ALA A 159 7.61 -20.72 -16.66
N LYS A 160 6.48 -21.37 -16.98
CA LYS A 160 5.15 -20.75 -16.87
C LYS A 160 4.82 -20.34 -15.45
N SER A 161 5.10 -21.21 -14.48
CA SER A 161 4.83 -20.96 -13.05
C SER A 161 5.70 -19.84 -12.47
N LEU A 162 6.97 -19.78 -12.87
CA LEU A 162 7.87 -18.70 -12.49
C LEU A 162 7.48 -17.37 -13.13
N SER A 163 7.07 -17.36 -14.41
CA SER A 163 6.58 -16.15 -15.08
C SER A 163 5.33 -15.61 -14.39
N TYR A 164 4.34 -16.48 -14.14
CA TYR A 164 3.15 -16.13 -13.39
C TYR A 164 3.49 -15.47 -12.04
N SER A 165 4.41 -16.08 -11.29
CA SER A 165 4.80 -15.57 -9.98
C SER A 165 5.45 -14.18 -10.08
N LYS A 166 6.32 -13.96 -11.06
CA LYS A 166 6.94 -12.65 -11.33
C LYS A 166 5.89 -11.60 -11.71
N ASP A 167 4.94 -11.95 -12.55
CA ASP A 167 3.85 -11.06 -12.97
C ASP A 167 2.98 -10.67 -11.77
N VAL A 168 2.61 -11.64 -10.92
CA VAL A 168 1.89 -11.38 -9.68
C VAL A 168 2.67 -10.42 -8.79
N LEU A 169 3.94 -10.72 -8.48
CA LEU A 169 4.76 -9.91 -7.57
C LEU A 169 4.92 -8.46 -8.09
N ALA A 170 5.14 -8.30 -9.39
CA ALA A 170 5.30 -7.00 -10.04
C ALA A 170 4.02 -6.14 -10.01
N LEU A 171 2.84 -6.77 -10.03
CA LEU A 171 1.55 -6.08 -10.01
C LEU A 171 1.03 -5.86 -8.59
N VAL A 172 1.21 -6.83 -7.69
CA VAL A 172 0.69 -6.78 -6.31
C VAL A 172 1.41 -5.72 -5.48
N LEU A 173 2.74 -5.61 -5.57
CA LEU A 173 3.50 -4.66 -4.75
C LEU A 173 3.05 -3.20 -4.91
N PRO A 174 3.00 -2.62 -6.14
CA PRO A 174 2.54 -1.25 -6.31
C PRO A 174 1.06 -1.07 -5.94
N GLU A 175 0.23 -2.11 -6.10
CA GLU A 175 -1.18 -2.05 -5.71
C GLU A 175 -1.36 -1.98 -4.20
N LEU A 176 -0.69 -2.84 -3.44
CA LEU A 176 -0.70 -2.80 -1.99
C LEU A 176 -0.14 -1.49 -1.44
N ASN A 177 0.90 -0.93 -2.06
CA ASN A 177 1.44 0.37 -1.65
C ASN A 177 0.43 1.51 -1.86
N LEU A 178 -0.29 1.53 -2.98
CA LEU A 178 -1.36 2.50 -3.22
C LEU A 178 -2.46 2.34 -2.17
N ASN A 179 -2.93 1.12 -1.93
CA ASN A 179 -3.94 0.82 -0.92
C ASN A 179 -3.49 1.24 0.49
N LEU A 180 -2.22 1.04 0.86
CA LEU A 180 -1.68 1.46 2.15
C LEU A 180 -1.69 2.99 2.30
N LYS A 181 -1.29 3.73 1.26
CA LYS A 181 -1.36 5.20 1.27
C LYS A 181 -2.79 5.69 1.53
N VAL A 182 -3.77 5.08 0.85
CA VAL A 182 -5.19 5.40 1.03
C VAL A 182 -5.60 5.15 2.47
N VAL A 183 -5.36 3.95 3.01
CA VAL A 183 -5.74 3.60 4.38
C VAL A 183 -5.07 4.52 5.42
N ASN A 184 -3.80 4.88 5.24
CA ASN A 184 -3.11 5.82 6.12
C ASN A 184 -3.72 7.23 6.09
N ASN A 185 -4.16 7.71 4.93
CA ASN A 185 -4.91 8.96 4.82
C ASN A 185 -6.27 8.87 5.52
N LEU A 186 -6.98 7.74 5.39
CA LEU A 186 -8.27 7.52 6.08
C LEU A 186 -8.11 7.50 7.61
N ILE A 187 -7.08 6.81 8.12
CA ILE A 187 -6.73 6.79 9.56
C ILE A 187 -6.49 8.22 10.05
N SER A 188 -5.66 8.98 9.32
CA SER A 188 -5.33 10.36 9.68
C SER A 188 -6.57 11.27 9.63
N THR A 189 -7.45 11.04 8.66
CA THR A 189 -8.74 11.73 8.53
C THR A 189 -9.63 11.48 9.75
N LEU A 190 -9.83 10.22 10.16
CA LEU A 190 -10.61 9.91 11.36
C LEU A 190 -10.03 10.56 12.61
N LYS A 191 -8.72 10.44 12.83
CA LYS A 191 -8.02 11.08 13.95
C LYS A 191 -8.23 12.59 13.99
N SER A 192 -8.12 13.28 12.84
CA SER A 192 -8.32 14.73 12.74
C SER A 192 -9.77 15.18 13.03
N SER A 193 -10.72 14.25 12.92
CA SER A 193 -12.15 14.52 13.13
C SER A 193 -12.63 14.24 14.55
N GLY A 194 -11.77 13.77 15.45
CA GLY A 194 -12.12 13.45 16.84
C GLY A 194 -13.01 12.20 16.98
N ASN A 195 -13.09 11.37 15.94
CA ASN A 195 -13.83 10.10 15.97
C ASN A 195 -12.86 8.96 16.35
N TYR A 196 -12.70 8.72 17.65
CA TYR A 196 -11.94 7.60 18.22
C TYR A 196 -12.75 6.87 19.28
#